data_AF-A0A3E4XI43-F1
#
_entry.id   AF-A0A3E4XI43-F1
#
_cell.length_a   1.000
_cell.length_b   1.000
_cell.length_c   1.000
_cell.angle_alpha   90.00
_cell.angle_beta   90.00
_cell.angle_gamma   90.00
#
_symmetry.space_group_name_H-M   'P 1'
#
loop_
_entity.id
_entity.type
_entity.pdbx_description
1 polymer ?
#
loop_
_entity_poly.entity_id
_entity_poly.type
_entity_poly.pdbx_seq_one_letter_code
_entity_poly.pdbx_strand_id
1 'polypeptide(L)'
;MTDYMDLALKYGGFTSLDKVYLENTLSDLSDRQKLAFITPPPSVINAYFAEIYQKQSPEAATDYYLELSKELNLFNPVPSFDEHKPFIRLNLSGKSYGFCYENADEVALVFAEHLEVPTASILFELAQVFPQYKVYLEGTQVKMAKVDFDEEVLEELTPETQLLSRVTKLKGNVIKLASFNQDELVELLSQYKGQTVYYGFAQRECLAYIVQK
;
A
#
# COMPACT_ATOMS: atom_id res chain seq x y z
N MET A 1 -3.73 -13.82 -25.08
CA MET A 1 -4.98 -13.14 -25.47
C MET A 1 -5.79 -13.01 -24.19
N THR A 2 -6.18 -11.80 -23.79
CA THR A 2 -6.93 -11.58 -22.55
C THR A 2 -8.34 -12.16 -22.71
N ASP A 3 -8.75 -13.02 -21.78
CA ASP A 3 -10.10 -13.59 -21.78
C ASP A 3 -11.04 -12.63 -21.05
N TYR A 4 -11.62 -11.68 -21.78
CA TYR A 4 -12.53 -10.68 -21.22
C TYR A 4 -13.80 -11.30 -20.62
N MET A 5 -14.21 -12.48 -21.07
CA MET A 5 -15.38 -13.15 -20.54
C MET A 5 -15.10 -13.67 -19.13
N ASP A 6 -13.96 -14.35 -18.95
CA ASP A 6 -13.54 -14.84 -17.63
C ASP A 6 -13.37 -13.68 -16.64
N LEU A 7 -12.73 -12.58 -17.07
CA LEU A 7 -12.55 -11.39 -16.24
C LEU A 7 -13.88 -10.72 -15.84
N ALA A 8 -14.84 -10.64 -16.76
CA ALA A 8 -16.17 -10.10 -16.46
C ALA A 8 -16.92 -10.94 -15.41
N LEU A 9 -16.82 -12.26 -15.51
CA LEU A 9 -17.46 -13.19 -14.58
C LEU A 9 -16.76 -13.24 -13.23
N LYS A 10 -15.42 -13.15 -13.22
CA LYS A 10 -14.61 -13.23 -12.00
C LYS A 10 -14.64 -11.93 -11.20
N TYR A 11 -14.53 -10.79 -11.88
CA TYR A 11 -14.39 -9.48 -11.22
C TYR A 11 -15.56 -8.55 -11.50
N GLY A 12 -16.03 -8.49 -12.75
CA GLY A 12 -17.00 -7.50 -13.25
C GLY A 12 -18.41 -7.57 -12.65
N GLY A 13 -18.71 -8.54 -11.78
CA GLY A 13 -20.02 -8.72 -11.18
C GLY A 13 -21.05 -9.35 -12.13
N PHE A 14 -20.60 -9.87 -13.28
CA PHE A 14 -21.45 -10.61 -14.21
C PHE A 14 -21.57 -12.08 -13.81
N THR A 15 -22.66 -12.72 -14.22
CA THR A 15 -22.92 -14.12 -13.96
C THR A 15 -22.91 -14.93 -15.25
N SER A 16 -22.92 -16.26 -15.13
CA SER A 16 -23.02 -17.15 -16.28
C SER A 16 -24.25 -16.91 -17.18
N LEU A 17 -25.30 -16.25 -16.67
CA LEU A 17 -26.49 -15.86 -17.43
C LEU A 17 -26.22 -14.70 -18.39
N ASP A 18 -25.18 -13.90 -18.15
CA ASP A 18 -24.86 -12.69 -18.91
C ASP A 18 -23.95 -12.96 -20.12
N LYS A 19 -23.53 -14.21 -20.34
CA LYS A 19 -22.54 -14.56 -21.39
C LYS A 19 -22.92 -14.07 -22.79
N VAL A 20 -24.16 -14.31 -23.22
CA VAL A 20 -24.63 -13.89 -24.56
C VAL A 20 -24.66 -12.36 -24.66
N TYR A 21 -25.04 -11.67 -23.58
CA TYR A 21 -25.02 -10.20 -23.54
C TYR A 21 -23.59 -9.67 -23.64
N LEU A 22 -22.65 -10.26 -22.89
CA LEU A 22 -21.24 -9.90 -22.90
C LEU A 22 -20.59 -10.17 -24.26
N GLU A 23 -20.84 -11.32 -24.89
CA GLU A 23 -20.31 -11.65 -26.22
C GLU A 23 -20.69 -10.58 -27.25
N ASN A 24 -21.97 -10.23 -27.32
CA ASN A 24 -22.46 -9.22 -28.26
C ASN A 24 -21.91 -7.83 -27.92
N THR A 25 -21.96 -7.43 -26.64
CA THR A 25 -21.52 -6.08 -26.20
C THR A 25 -20.03 -5.87 -26.39
N LEU A 26 -19.20 -6.88 -26.11
CA LEU A 26 -17.75 -6.77 -26.21
C LEU A 26 -17.26 -6.90 -27.65
N SER A 27 -18.01 -7.52 -28.56
CA SER A 27 -17.54 -7.81 -29.93
C SER A 27 -17.06 -6.58 -30.71
N ASP A 28 -17.75 -5.44 -30.56
CA ASP A 28 -17.47 -4.19 -31.27
C ASP A 28 -16.55 -3.23 -30.49
N LEU A 29 -16.12 -3.60 -29.29
CA LEU A 29 -15.31 -2.75 -28.42
C LEU A 29 -13.81 -2.98 -28.60
N SER A 30 -13.04 -1.90 -28.53
CA SER A 30 -11.59 -2.00 -28.35
C SER A 30 -11.24 -2.60 -26.99
N ASP A 31 -10.04 -3.17 -26.85
CA ASP A 31 -9.58 -3.78 -25.60
C ASP A 31 -9.68 -2.84 -24.39
N ARG A 32 -9.38 -1.55 -24.58
CA ARG A 32 -9.54 -0.54 -23.53
C ARG A 32 -11.01 -0.36 -23.13
N GLN A 33 -11.92 -0.33 -24.08
CA GLN A 33 -13.35 -0.20 -23.80
C GLN A 33 -13.92 -1.45 -23.15
N LYS A 34 -13.48 -2.64 -23.57
CA LYS A 34 -13.83 -3.91 -22.92
C LYS A 34 -13.42 -3.89 -21.45
N LEU A 35 -12.16 -3.57 -21.16
CA LEU A 35 -11.66 -3.46 -19.79
C LEU A 35 -12.44 -2.43 -18.97
N ALA A 36 -12.68 -1.24 -19.53
CA ALA A 36 -13.46 -0.22 -18.83
C ALA A 36 -14.90 -0.68 -18.52
N PHE A 37 -15.52 -1.43 -19.43
CA PHE A 37 -16.88 -1.95 -19.27
C PHE A 37 -16.98 -3.04 -18.20
N ILE A 38 -15.99 -3.95 -18.15
CA ILE A 38 -16.00 -5.08 -17.21
C ILE A 38 -15.34 -4.73 -15.86
N THR A 39 -14.67 -3.58 -15.76
CA THR A 39 -14.07 -3.14 -14.50
C THR A 39 -15.16 -2.78 -13.51
N PRO A 40 -15.15 -3.35 -12.29
CA PRO A 40 -16.17 -3.04 -11.30
C PRO A 40 -16.11 -1.57 -10.87
N PRO A 41 -17.24 -0.99 -10.46
CA PRO A 41 -17.24 0.34 -9.87
C PRO A 41 -16.28 0.44 -8.67
N PRO A 42 -15.66 1.62 -8.41
CA PRO A 42 -14.76 1.79 -7.28
C PRO A 42 -15.37 1.38 -5.93
N SER A 43 -16.67 1.62 -5.73
CA SER A 43 -17.39 1.22 -4.51
C SER A 43 -17.41 -0.30 -4.30
N VAL A 44 -17.56 -1.06 -5.38
CA VAL A 44 -17.57 -2.53 -5.35
C VAL A 44 -16.17 -3.05 -5.01
N ILE A 45 -15.14 -2.52 -5.67
CA ILE A 45 -13.74 -2.89 -5.38
C ILE A 45 -13.39 -2.60 -3.92
N ASN A 46 -13.80 -1.44 -3.39
CA ASN A 46 -13.59 -1.08 -1.99
C ASN A 46 -14.33 -2.02 -1.02
N ALA A 47 -15.57 -2.41 -1.33
CA ALA A 47 -16.34 -3.32 -0.50
C ALA A 47 -15.67 -4.71 -0.43
N TYR A 48 -15.25 -5.27 -1.57
CA TYR A 48 -14.53 -6.54 -1.62
C TYR A 48 -13.18 -6.47 -0.89
N PHE A 49 -12.42 -5.40 -1.11
CA PHE A 49 -11.15 -5.19 -0.41
C PHE A 49 -11.35 -5.16 1.11
N ALA A 50 -12.31 -4.36 1.59
CA ALA A 50 -12.61 -4.25 3.01
C ALA A 50 -13.10 -5.59 3.60
N GLU A 51 -13.92 -6.33 2.86
CA GLU A 51 -14.40 -7.65 3.28
C GLU A 51 -13.24 -8.66 3.43
N ILE A 52 -12.35 -8.75 2.44
CA ILE A 52 -11.18 -9.64 2.49
C ILE A 52 -10.24 -9.20 3.62
N TYR A 53 -10.01 -7.90 3.76
CA TYR A 53 -9.16 -7.34 4.81
C TYR A 53 -9.67 -7.74 6.21
N GLN A 54 -10.99 -7.63 6.44
CA GLN A 54 -11.60 -7.95 7.73
C GLN A 54 -11.70 -9.45 8.00
N LYS A 55 -12.00 -10.26 6.97
CA LYS A 55 -12.25 -11.70 7.15
C LYS A 55 -11.01 -12.56 7.07
N GLN A 56 -9.98 -12.11 6.36
CA GLN A 56 -8.78 -12.90 6.08
C GLN A 56 -7.56 -12.21 6.67
N SER A 57 -7.04 -11.17 6.00
CA SER A 57 -5.86 -10.42 6.46
C SER A 57 -5.63 -9.18 5.58
N PRO A 58 -4.82 -8.22 6.05
CA PRO A 58 -4.31 -7.12 5.22
C PRO A 58 -3.60 -7.63 3.96
N GLU A 59 -2.77 -8.67 4.09
CA GLU A 59 -2.01 -9.24 2.97
C GLU A 59 -2.93 -9.86 1.90
N ALA A 60 -3.93 -10.65 2.31
CA ALA A 60 -4.89 -11.23 1.38
C ALA A 60 -5.67 -10.17 0.59
N ALA A 61 -6.02 -9.04 1.23
CA ALA A 61 -6.71 -7.94 0.57
C ALA A 61 -5.80 -7.23 -0.46
N THR A 62 -4.54 -7.00 -0.08
CA THR A 62 -3.55 -6.38 -0.98
C THR A 62 -3.19 -7.30 -2.14
N ASP A 63 -3.11 -8.61 -1.93
CA ASP A 63 -2.88 -9.62 -2.97
C ASP A 63 -4.05 -9.68 -3.96
N TYR A 64 -5.29 -9.73 -3.45
CA TYR A 64 -6.49 -9.65 -4.28
C TYR A 64 -6.47 -8.41 -5.18
N TYR A 65 -6.18 -7.26 -4.59
CA TYR A 65 -6.17 -6.01 -5.34
C TYR A 65 -5.00 -5.90 -6.33
N LEU A 66 -3.86 -6.54 -6.03
CA LEU A 66 -2.73 -6.64 -6.96
C LEU A 66 -3.11 -7.49 -8.18
N GLU A 67 -3.73 -8.64 -7.94
CA GLU A 67 -4.22 -9.52 -9.01
C GLU A 67 -5.25 -8.80 -9.87
N LEU A 68 -6.24 -8.15 -9.25
CA LEU A 68 -7.23 -7.32 -9.94
C LEU A 68 -6.55 -6.23 -10.79
N SER A 69 -5.53 -5.58 -10.25
CA SER A 69 -4.79 -4.51 -10.94
C SER A 69 -4.02 -5.02 -12.16
N LYS A 70 -3.48 -6.25 -12.08
CA LYS A 70 -2.81 -6.91 -13.21
C LYS A 70 -3.82 -7.26 -14.31
N GLU A 71 -4.90 -7.93 -13.94
CA GLU A 71 -5.89 -8.45 -14.89
C GLU A 71 -6.69 -7.33 -15.58
N LEU A 72 -7.04 -6.28 -14.84
CA LEU A 72 -7.85 -5.16 -15.35
C LEU A 72 -7.01 -3.94 -15.78
N ASN A 73 -5.68 -4.06 -15.78
CA ASN A 73 -4.75 -2.99 -16.14
C ASN A 73 -4.97 -1.70 -15.31
N LEU A 74 -5.07 -1.85 -13.98
CA LEU A 74 -5.39 -0.74 -13.06
C LEU A 74 -4.18 -0.03 -12.47
N PHE A 75 -2.96 -0.48 -12.78
CA PHE A 75 -1.74 0.20 -12.34
C PHE A 75 -1.74 1.69 -12.70
N ASN A 76 -1.36 2.52 -11.73
CA ASN A 76 -1.40 3.97 -11.89
C ASN A 76 -0.20 4.64 -11.21
N PRO A 77 0.80 5.10 -11.97
CA PRO A 77 1.97 5.78 -11.41
C PRO A 77 1.72 7.24 -11.02
N VAL A 78 0.61 7.84 -11.48
CA VAL A 78 0.26 9.24 -11.18
C VAL A 78 -1.21 9.31 -10.76
N PRO A 79 -1.57 8.69 -9.62
CA PRO A 79 -2.96 8.62 -9.19
C PRO A 79 -3.44 9.95 -8.59
N SER A 80 -4.74 10.19 -8.71
CA SER A 80 -5.41 11.35 -8.15
C SER A 80 -6.90 11.06 -7.91
N PHE A 81 -7.56 11.93 -7.16
CA PHE A 81 -9.00 11.86 -6.92
C PHE A 81 -9.86 12.31 -8.12
N ASP A 82 -9.24 12.65 -9.27
CA ASP A 82 -9.95 12.69 -10.57
C ASP A 82 -10.37 11.28 -11.03
N GLU A 83 -9.74 10.23 -10.44
CA GLU A 83 -10.17 8.83 -10.46
C GLU A 83 -10.47 8.26 -11.86
N HIS A 84 -9.50 8.38 -12.78
CA HIS A 84 -9.58 7.71 -14.08
C HIS A 84 -9.42 6.18 -14.01
N LYS A 85 -8.75 5.68 -12.96
CA LYS A 85 -8.66 4.27 -12.63
C LYS A 85 -9.11 4.11 -11.18
N PRO A 86 -9.95 3.11 -10.87
CA PRO A 86 -10.41 2.89 -9.51
C PRO A 86 -9.23 2.65 -8.57
N PHE A 87 -9.37 3.12 -7.35
CA PHE A 87 -8.41 2.87 -6.28
C PHE A 87 -9.12 2.56 -4.96
N ILE A 88 -8.36 2.00 -4.01
CA ILE A 88 -8.90 1.73 -2.68
C ILE A 88 -8.93 3.03 -1.89
N ARG A 89 -10.09 3.36 -1.33
CA ARG A 89 -10.28 4.49 -0.43
C ARG A 89 -9.83 4.08 0.96
N LEU A 90 -8.98 4.90 1.56
CA LEU A 90 -8.53 4.77 2.94
C LEU A 90 -9.01 5.97 3.74
N ASN A 91 -9.33 5.74 5.02
CA ASN A 91 -9.50 6.81 6.00
C ASN A 91 -8.30 6.77 6.93
N LEU A 92 -7.44 7.79 6.85
CA LEU A 92 -6.26 7.90 7.69
C LEU A 92 -6.39 9.17 8.52
N SER A 93 -6.36 9.05 9.84
CA SER A 93 -6.53 10.17 10.77
C SER A 93 -7.75 11.05 10.46
N GLY A 94 -8.86 10.45 10.02
CA GLY A 94 -10.10 11.15 9.67
C GLY A 94 -10.12 11.81 8.28
N LYS A 95 -9.06 11.66 7.49
CA LYS A 95 -8.93 12.23 6.14
C LYS A 95 -9.02 11.16 5.05
N SER A 96 -9.43 11.56 3.86
CA SER A 96 -9.52 10.70 2.69
C SER A 96 -8.17 10.51 2.01
N TYR A 97 -7.79 9.24 1.84
CA TYR A 97 -6.61 8.83 1.08
C TYR A 97 -7.01 7.79 0.02
N GLY A 98 -6.19 7.67 -1.01
CA GLY A 98 -6.26 6.62 -2.02
C GLY A 98 -5.05 5.70 -1.96
N PHE A 99 -5.25 4.43 -2.29
CA PHE A 99 -4.23 3.39 -2.42
C PHE A 99 -4.35 2.69 -3.78
N CYS A 100 -3.27 2.70 -4.56
CA CYS A 100 -3.17 1.95 -5.82
C CYS A 100 -1.76 1.39 -6.03
N TYR A 101 -1.64 0.37 -6.86
CA TYR A 101 -0.33 -0.12 -7.29
C TYR A 101 0.24 0.74 -8.42
N GLU A 102 1.51 1.10 -8.30
CA GLU A 102 2.29 1.76 -9.34
C GLU A 102 2.61 0.77 -10.48
N ASN A 103 2.94 -0.48 -10.14
CA ASN A 103 3.44 -1.48 -11.07
C ASN A 103 3.22 -2.93 -10.58
N ALA A 104 3.64 -3.89 -11.41
CA ALA A 104 3.49 -5.32 -11.16
C ALA A 104 4.45 -5.90 -10.10
N ASP A 105 5.47 -5.13 -9.71
CA ASP A 105 6.46 -5.47 -8.68
C ASP A 105 5.96 -5.15 -7.26
N GLU A 106 4.65 -4.97 -7.10
CA GLU A 106 3.98 -4.75 -5.81
C GLU A 106 4.43 -3.45 -5.10
N VAL A 107 4.87 -2.45 -5.88
CA VAL A 107 5.07 -1.10 -5.37
C VAL A 107 3.73 -0.38 -5.40
N ALA A 108 3.28 0.09 -4.24
CA ALA A 108 2.05 0.84 -4.10
C ALA A 108 2.29 2.31 -3.75
N LEU A 109 1.33 3.15 -4.13
CA LEU A 109 1.26 4.57 -3.85
C LEU A 109 0.10 4.85 -2.91
N VAL A 110 0.33 5.73 -1.94
CA VAL A 110 -0.72 6.31 -1.10
C VAL A 110 -0.73 7.82 -1.30
N PHE A 111 -1.91 8.39 -1.55
CA PHE A 111 -2.06 9.80 -1.90
C PHE A 111 -3.31 10.39 -1.26
N ALA A 112 -3.23 11.64 -0.82
CA ALA A 112 -4.35 12.35 -0.18
C ALA A 112 -5.30 12.95 -1.22
N GLU A 113 -6.57 13.13 -0.84
CA GLU A 113 -7.56 13.87 -1.65
C GLU A 113 -7.20 15.35 -1.80
N HIS A 114 -6.64 15.92 -0.73
CA HIS A 114 -6.20 17.31 -0.69
C HIS A 114 -4.70 17.36 -0.51
N LEU A 115 -4.05 18.30 -1.21
CA LEU A 115 -2.60 18.45 -1.15
C LEU A 115 -2.17 18.69 0.29
N GLU A 116 -1.36 17.77 0.81
CA GLU A 116 -0.75 17.89 2.14
C GLU A 116 0.62 17.21 2.16
N VAL A 117 1.45 17.63 3.13
CA VAL A 117 2.75 17.03 3.35
C VAL A 117 2.57 15.79 4.24
N PRO A 118 2.97 14.59 3.78
CA PRO A 118 2.90 13.39 4.60
C PRO A 118 3.69 13.58 5.90
N THR A 119 3.06 13.23 7.02
CA THR A 119 3.69 13.29 8.35
C THR A 119 4.15 11.91 8.78
N ALA A 120 5.11 11.82 9.70
CA ALA A 120 5.53 10.54 10.27
C ALA A 120 4.35 9.76 10.90
N SER A 121 3.36 10.46 11.47
CA SER A 121 2.15 9.84 12.01
C SER A 121 1.36 9.09 10.94
N ILE A 122 1.18 9.68 9.76
CA ILE A 122 0.49 9.01 8.64
C ILE A 122 1.29 7.81 8.14
N LEU A 123 2.62 7.92 8.10
CA LEU A 123 3.48 6.81 7.66
C LEU A 123 3.44 5.63 8.64
N PHE A 124 3.40 5.88 9.95
CA PHE A 124 3.20 4.85 10.97
C PHE A 124 1.78 4.27 10.96
N GLU A 125 0.76 5.10 10.78
CA GLU A 125 -0.62 4.64 10.63
C GLU A 125 -0.75 3.69 9.43
N LEU A 126 -0.15 4.04 8.28
CA LEU A 126 -0.08 3.15 7.12
C LEU A 126 0.66 1.85 7.40
N ALA A 127 1.79 1.92 8.10
CA ALA A 127 2.53 0.73 8.47
C ALA A 127 1.73 -0.19 9.41
N GLN A 128 0.86 0.37 10.26
CA GLN A 128 -0.06 -0.39 11.10
C GLN A 128 -1.18 -1.04 10.29
N VAL A 129 -1.73 -0.32 9.31
CA VAL A 129 -2.79 -0.83 8.41
C VAL A 129 -2.24 -1.92 7.48
N PHE A 130 -1.00 -1.76 6.99
CA PHE A 130 -0.37 -2.71 6.07
C PHE A 130 0.99 -3.20 6.62
N PRO A 131 0.99 -4.04 7.67
CA PRO A 131 2.21 -4.45 8.38
C PRO A 131 3.18 -5.28 7.53
N GLN A 132 2.71 -5.88 6.44
CA GLN A 132 3.52 -6.62 5.48
C GLN A 132 4.43 -5.71 4.64
N TYR A 133 4.12 -4.42 4.54
CA TYR A 133 4.91 -3.47 3.76
C TYR A 133 5.82 -2.62 4.64
N LYS A 134 6.86 -2.09 3.99
CA LYS A 134 7.57 -0.91 4.48
C LYS A 134 7.03 0.32 3.77
N VAL A 135 6.66 1.33 4.54
CA VAL A 135 6.17 2.62 4.05
C VAL A 135 7.35 3.58 3.98
N TYR A 136 7.50 4.33 2.90
CA TYR A 136 8.59 5.29 2.74
C TYR A 136 8.18 6.47 1.88
N LEU A 137 8.97 7.53 1.92
CA LEU A 137 8.79 8.70 1.06
C LEU A 137 9.78 8.66 -0.09
N GLU A 138 9.26 8.81 -1.31
CA GLU A 138 10.04 9.11 -2.49
C GLU A 138 9.63 10.49 -3.02
N GLY A 139 10.46 11.50 -2.75
CA GLY A 139 10.06 12.90 -2.94
C GLY A 139 8.88 13.26 -2.04
N THR A 140 7.72 13.56 -2.64
CA THR A 140 6.47 13.86 -1.92
C THR A 140 5.48 12.70 -1.95
N GLN A 141 5.80 11.60 -2.64
CA GLN A 141 4.91 10.45 -2.77
C GLN A 141 5.15 9.46 -1.63
N VAL A 142 4.06 9.01 -1.01
CA VAL A 142 4.10 7.90 -0.05
C VAL A 142 4.07 6.61 -0.84
N LYS A 143 5.09 5.77 -0.65
CA LYS A 143 5.20 4.45 -1.28
C LYS A 143 5.14 3.34 -0.23
N MET A 144 4.65 2.19 -0.63
CA MET A 144 4.67 0.96 0.16
C MET A 144 5.22 -0.17 -0.71
N ALA A 145 6.15 -0.95 -0.18
CA ALA A 145 6.71 -2.11 -0.87
C ALA A 145 7.17 -3.18 0.12
N LYS A 146 7.28 -4.43 -0.34
CA LYS A 146 7.94 -5.51 0.42
C LYS A 146 9.44 -5.24 0.41
N VAL A 147 9.98 -4.85 1.56
CA VAL A 147 11.40 -4.58 1.76
C VAL A 147 11.87 -5.36 2.96
N ASP A 148 12.82 -6.26 2.72
CA ASP A 148 13.46 -7.08 3.74
C ASP A 148 14.80 -6.47 4.14
N PHE A 149 14.98 -6.31 5.45
CA PHE A 149 16.27 -5.93 6.04
C PHE A 149 16.87 -7.14 6.75
N ASP A 150 18.20 -7.27 6.69
CA ASP A 150 18.91 -8.25 7.49
C ASP A 150 18.84 -7.82 8.96
N GLU A 151 18.08 -8.56 9.77
CA GLU A 151 17.81 -8.29 11.19
C GLU A 151 18.98 -8.72 12.10
N GLU A 152 20.13 -9.13 11.54
CA GLU A 152 21.35 -9.39 12.32
C GLU A 152 21.85 -8.10 12.99
N VAL A 153 21.73 -8.06 14.33
CA VAL A 153 22.18 -6.94 15.16
C VAL A 153 23.70 -6.99 15.31
N LEU A 154 24.37 -5.92 14.86
CA LEU A 154 25.81 -5.74 15.00
C LEU A 154 26.17 -4.95 16.27
N GLU A 155 25.34 -3.97 16.63
CA GLU A 155 25.62 -3.05 17.74
C GLU A 155 24.30 -2.56 18.36
N GLU A 156 24.23 -2.50 19.69
CA GLU A 156 23.13 -1.88 20.42
C GLU A 156 23.50 -0.42 20.70
N LEU A 157 22.69 0.51 20.20
CA LEU A 157 22.92 1.96 20.25
C LEU A 157 21.87 2.69 21.10
N THR A 158 21.04 1.95 21.83
CA THR A 158 19.93 2.50 22.63
C THR A 158 20.46 3.46 23.70
N PRO A 159 20.08 4.75 23.67
CA PRO A 159 20.47 5.68 24.72
C PRO A 159 19.86 5.27 26.08
N GLU A 160 20.60 5.42 27.18
CA GLU A 160 20.15 5.04 28.53
C GLU A 160 18.87 5.76 28.99
N THR A 161 18.55 6.90 28.37
CA THR A 161 17.35 7.69 28.67
C THR A 161 16.08 7.13 28.05
N GLN A 162 16.19 6.19 27.10
CA GLN A 162 15.07 5.64 26.36
C GLN A 162 14.52 4.40 27.08
N LEU A 163 13.23 4.43 27.41
CA LEU A 163 12.61 3.37 28.24
C LEU A 163 11.71 2.45 27.42
N LEU A 164 11.11 2.96 26.34
CA LEU A 164 10.19 2.20 25.50
C LEU A 164 10.71 2.03 24.07
N SER A 165 11.90 2.54 23.80
CA SER A 165 12.54 2.54 22.48
C SER A 165 13.88 1.81 22.49
N ARG A 166 14.20 1.20 21.35
CA ARG A 166 15.46 0.51 21.09
C ARG A 166 16.06 1.01 19.78
N VAL A 167 17.36 1.23 19.78
CA VAL A 167 18.14 1.63 18.62
C VAL A 167 19.22 0.60 18.41
N THR A 168 19.22 -0.04 17.24
CA THR A 168 20.18 -1.09 16.90
C THR A 168 20.79 -0.80 15.54
N LYS A 169 22.09 -1.06 15.43
CA LYS A 169 22.77 -1.11 14.14
C LYS A 169 22.66 -2.52 13.60
N LEU A 170 22.04 -2.63 12.45
CA LEU A 170 21.93 -3.87 11.70
C LEU A 170 23.03 -3.97 10.66
N LYS A 171 23.19 -5.17 10.12
CA LYS A 171 24.03 -5.42 8.96
C LYS A 171 23.53 -4.66 7.72
N GLY A 172 24.47 -4.30 6.84
CA GLY A 172 24.16 -3.52 5.65
C GLY A 172 24.01 -2.01 5.88
N ASN A 173 24.61 -1.47 6.96
CA ASN A 173 24.55 -0.04 7.32
C ASN A 173 23.12 0.48 7.52
N VAL A 174 22.29 -0.32 8.17
CA VAL A 174 20.91 0.06 8.53
C VAL A 174 20.84 0.29 10.02
N ILE A 175 20.21 1.38 10.45
CA ILE A 175 19.84 1.58 11.85
C ILE A 175 18.35 1.26 11.98
N LYS A 176 18.01 0.34 12.86
CA LYS A 176 16.64 0.01 13.24
C LYS A 176 16.29 0.67 14.56
N LEU A 177 15.23 1.47 14.52
CA LEU A 177 14.59 2.02 15.70
C LEU A 177 13.28 1.24 15.89
N ALA A 178 13.03 0.77 17.11
CA ALA A 178 11.79 0.09 17.49
C ALA A 178 11.24 0.72 18.76
N SER A 179 9.93 0.97 18.83
CA SER A 179 9.33 1.55 20.03
C SER A 179 7.85 1.21 20.18
N PHE A 180 7.41 1.03 21.43
CA PHE A 180 5.98 1.00 21.77
C PHE A 180 5.34 2.40 21.80
N ASN A 181 6.14 3.46 21.76
CA ASN A 181 5.69 4.84 21.78
C ASN A 181 6.09 5.55 20.47
N GLN A 182 5.09 5.90 19.66
CA GLN A 182 5.31 6.58 18.39
C GLN A 182 5.99 7.96 18.57
N ASP A 183 5.65 8.72 19.60
CA ASP A 183 6.20 10.07 19.82
C ASP A 183 7.69 10.00 20.18
N GLU A 184 8.07 9.05 21.05
CA GLU A 184 9.48 8.79 21.40
C GLU A 184 10.29 8.36 20.16
N LEU A 185 9.69 7.52 19.31
CA LEU A 185 10.31 7.08 18.05
C LEU A 185 10.50 8.24 17.05
N VAL A 186 9.53 9.15 16.95
CA VAL A 186 9.62 10.35 16.09
C VAL A 186 10.70 11.30 16.60
N GLU A 187 10.85 11.45 17.92
CA GLU A 187 11.94 12.22 18.52
C GLU A 187 13.31 11.63 18.16
N LEU A 188 13.47 10.31 18.27
CA LEU A 188 14.70 9.62 17.87
C LEU A 188 14.99 9.79 16.36
N LEU A 189 13.96 9.70 15.51
CA LEU A 189 14.09 9.90 14.08
C LEU A 189 14.58 11.31 13.70
N SER A 190 14.33 12.32 14.55
CA SER A 190 14.78 13.69 14.31
C SER A 190 16.31 13.83 14.23
N GLN A 191 17.05 12.85 14.74
CA GLN A 191 18.50 12.79 14.70
C GLN A 191 19.04 12.34 13.33
N TYR A 192 18.19 11.76 12.48
CA TYR A 192 18.56 11.13 11.20
C TYR A 192 18.01 11.88 9.98
N LYS A 193 17.87 13.20 10.09
CA LYS A 193 17.35 14.05 9.01
C LYS A 193 18.15 13.90 7.72
N GLY A 194 17.43 13.74 6.61
CA GLY A 194 18.00 13.63 5.26
C GLY A 194 18.40 12.21 4.84
N GLN A 195 18.21 11.21 5.70
CA GLN A 195 18.36 9.80 5.35
C GLN A 195 17.02 9.20 4.87
N THR A 196 17.10 8.12 4.09
CA THR A 196 15.90 7.38 3.68
C THR A 196 15.41 6.54 4.85
N VAL A 197 14.16 6.76 5.24
CA VAL A 197 13.51 6.05 6.35
C VAL A 197 12.39 5.18 5.81
N TYR A 198 12.40 3.92 6.24
CA TYR A 198 11.35 2.94 5.99
C TYR A 198 10.60 2.68 7.29
N TYR A 199 9.32 2.99 7.30
CA TYR A 199 8.42 2.83 8.42
C TYR A 199 7.79 1.44 8.36
N GLY A 200 7.69 0.78 9.51
CA GLY A 200 7.10 -0.54 9.64
C GLY A 200 6.35 -0.67 10.97
N PHE A 201 5.60 -1.76 11.09
CA PHE A 201 4.91 -2.11 12.32
C PHE A 201 4.94 -3.61 12.50
N ALA A 202 5.41 -4.08 13.66
CA ALA A 202 5.37 -5.49 14.00
C ALA A 202 5.34 -5.64 15.52
N GLN A 203 4.74 -6.71 16.03
CA GLN A 203 4.72 -7.04 17.46
C GLN A 203 4.22 -5.89 18.37
N ARG A 204 3.33 -5.04 17.85
CA ARG A 204 2.80 -3.84 18.53
C ARG A 204 3.82 -2.71 18.74
N GLU A 205 4.94 -2.77 18.05
CA GLU A 205 5.97 -1.73 18.02
C GLU A 205 5.92 -0.99 16.68
N CYS A 206 6.06 0.34 16.75
CA CYS A 206 6.43 1.15 15.60
C CYS A 206 7.90 0.90 15.28
N LEU A 207 8.22 0.68 14.01
CA LEU A 207 9.56 0.40 13.54
C LEU A 207 9.98 1.44 12.51
N ALA A 208 11.24 1.86 12.55
CA ALA A 208 11.83 2.67 11.50
C ALA A 208 13.21 2.15 11.15
N TYR A 209 13.45 1.91 9.87
CA TYR A 209 14.73 1.47 9.34
C TYR A 209 15.35 2.61 8.55
N ILE A 210 16.57 2.96 8.91
CA ILE A 210 17.27 4.11 8.39
C ILE A 210 18.46 3.59 7.61
N VAL A 211 18.43 3.76 6.28
CA VAL A 211 19.51 3.30 5.41
C VAL A 211 20.57 4.39 5.37
N GLN A 212 21.74 4.11 5.96
CA GLN A 212 22.86 5.05 5.98
C GLN A 212 23.58 5.01 4.63
N LYS A 213 23.94 6.20 4.11
CA LYS A 213 24.76 6.36 2.90
C LYS A 213 26.23 6.15 3.19
#